data_AF-A0A091QKT7-F1
#
_entry.id   AF-A0A091QKT7-F1
#
_cell.length_a   1.000
_cell.length_b   1.000
_cell.length_c   1.000
_cell.angle_alpha   90.00
_cell.angle_beta   90.00
_cell.angle_gamma   90.00
#
_symmetry.space_group_name_H-M   'P 1'
#
loop_
_entity.id
_entity.type
_entity.pdbx_description
1 polymer ?
#
loop_
_entity_poly.entity_id
_entity_poly.type
_entity_poly.pdbx_seq_one_letter_code
_entity_poly.pdbx_strand_id
1 'polypeptide(L)'
;FKGGDTCEYLLSSGRFLGEKVWQPHSCMMHKYKISEAKNCLIDKHIVFIGDSRIRQLFYSFIKLINPQVKEEGNKHGNIPFEDKSASIKVDFLWYPEVNGSMRQRIKSWTEGSVAKPHIIVAGAATWSIKIHNGSNEALAQYKINITSIAPLLEKLAKSSDVYWVLQDPVYEDMLSESRKMITNEKIDAYNEAAVRILNSSSRNSKAKVKVFSVSKLIAQETIMKSTDGLHLPESSRDTNAMILMNVYCNKIMKPIDGSCCQPQPPLTLTQKLAFCFFTLSIIGYFIINLIHRNNHRKNKSCTDLESGEEKKLAISTPNVSTLEMLLHSFCKLGLIMTYFYLCDRANLFMKENKFYTHSSFFIPIIYILVLGVFYTENSKETKVLNREQTDEWKGWMQLVILIYHISGASTFLPVYMHIRVLVAAYLFQTGYGHFSYFWIKGDFGVYRVCQVLFRLNFLVVVLCIVMDRPYQFYYFVPLVTVWFIIIYATLAIWPQIVQKKANGKIIFY
;
A
#
# COMPACT_ATOMS: atom_id res chain seq x y z
N PHE A 1 4.55 17.88 -1.10
CA PHE A 1 3.59 16.77 -1.23
C PHE A 1 2.19 17.28 -0.95
N LYS A 2 1.33 17.37 -1.97
CA LYS A 2 -0.11 17.53 -1.75
C LYS A 2 -0.64 16.12 -1.49
N GLY A 3 -1.25 15.86 -0.32
CA GLY A 3 -1.88 14.58 -0.02
C GLY A 3 -3.09 14.37 -0.95
N GLY A 4 -2.82 13.93 -2.18
CA GLY A 4 -3.81 13.77 -3.23
C GLY A 4 -4.74 12.58 -2.98
N ASP A 5 -5.90 12.60 -3.61
CA ASP A 5 -6.82 11.48 -3.61
C ASP A 5 -6.14 10.30 -4.31
N THR A 6 -5.93 9.19 -3.59
CA THR A 6 -5.39 7.94 -4.16
C THR A 6 -6.17 7.47 -5.39
N CYS A 7 -7.43 7.89 -5.51
CA CYS A 7 -8.27 7.60 -6.65
C CYS A 7 -7.95 8.43 -7.90
N GLU A 8 -7.53 9.68 -7.72
CA GLU A 8 -7.04 10.52 -8.79
C GLU A 8 -5.73 9.96 -9.36
N TYR A 9 -4.80 9.53 -8.50
CA TYR A 9 -3.55 8.89 -8.94
C TYR A 9 -3.81 7.58 -9.69
N LEU A 10 -4.70 6.72 -9.19
CA LEU A 10 -5.06 5.47 -9.87
C LEU A 10 -5.57 5.71 -11.31
N LEU A 11 -6.26 6.82 -11.55
CA LEU A 11 -6.83 7.17 -12.85
C LEU A 11 -5.90 7.94 -13.77
N SER A 12 -4.78 8.47 -13.25
CA SER A 12 -3.96 9.44 -13.99
C SER A 12 -2.47 9.17 -14.04
N SER A 13 -1.92 8.34 -13.14
CA SER A 13 -0.48 8.12 -13.08
C SER A 13 -0.08 6.72 -12.62
N GLY A 14 1.03 6.25 -13.17
CA GLY A 14 1.65 4.98 -12.80
C GLY A 14 2.82 4.69 -13.73
N ARG A 15 3.42 3.51 -13.58
CA ARG A 15 4.48 2.98 -14.44
C ARG A 15 4.44 1.46 -14.43
N PHE A 16 5.07 0.82 -15.41
CA PHE A 16 5.33 -0.61 -15.31
C PHE A 16 6.50 -0.92 -14.36
N LEU A 17 6.32 -1.95 -13.54
CA LEU A 17 7.37 -2.64 -12.80
C LEU A 17 7.73 -3.91 -13.57
N GLY A 18 8.94 -3.92 -14.13
CA GLY A 18 9.32 -4.94 -15.13
C GLY A 18 8.44 -4.82 -16.38
N GLU A 19 8.14 -5.95 -17.03
CA GLU A 19 7.44 -5.93 -18.33
C GLU A 19 5.91 -6.07 -18.26
N LYS A 20 5.35 -6.44 -17.09
CA LYS A 20 3.97 -6.93 -17.01
C LYS A 20 3.11 -6.33 -15.90
N VAL A 21 3.71 -5.71 -14.89
CA VAL A 21 2.98 -5.27 -13.69
C VAL A 21 2.80 -3.77 -13.72
N TRP A 22 1.58 -3.29 -13.92
CA TRP A 22 1.27 -1.87 -13.76
C TRP A 22 1.21 -1.48 -12.29
N GLN A 23 1.94 -0.44 -11.92
CA GLN A 23 1.98 0.12 -10.59
C GLN A 23 1.50 1.58 -10.61
N PRO A 24 0.31 1.87 -10.05
CA PRO A 24 -0.11 3.24 -9.82
C PRO A 24 0.83 3.96 -8.85
N HIS A 25 0.98 5.27 -9.01
CA HIS A 25 1.74 6.04 -8.01
C HIS A 25 0.94 6.16 -6.71
N SER A 26 1.64 6.10 -5.57
CA SER A 26 1.11 6.38 -4.23
C SER A 26 0.07 5.41 -3.68
N CYS A 27 -0.34 4.37 -4.41
CA CYS A 27 -1.30 3.38 -3.93
C CYS A 27 -1.09 1.99 -4.56
N MET A 28 -1.69 0.96 -3.96
CA MET A 28 -1.60 -0.43 -4.40
C MET A 28 -2.97 -0.91 -4.87
N MET A 29 -3.01 -1.56 -6.03
CA MET A 29 -4.23 -2.18 -6.56
C MET A 29 -4.46 -3.53 -5.89
N HIS A 30 -5.73 -3.86 -5.68
CA HIS A 30 -6.18 -5.20 -5.33
C HIS A 30 -6.50 -5.99 -6.61
N LYS A 31 -6.13 -7.27 -6.64
CA LYS A 31 -6.47 -8.17 -7.74
C LYS A 31 -7.76 -8.92 -7.42
N TYR A 32 -8.86 -8.42 -7.97
CA TYR A 32 -10.19 -8.97 -7.74
C TYR A 32 -10.34 -10.40 -8.27
N LYS A 33 -10.86 -11.29 -7.44
CA LYS A 33 -11.39 -12.60 -7.86
C LYS A 33 -12.81 -12.42 -8.39
N ILE A 34 -13.28 -13.40 -9.16
CA ILE A 34 -14.62 -13.41 -9.76
C ILE A 34 -15.71 -13.23 -8.70
N SER A 35 -15.63 -13.96 -7.58
CA SER A 35 -16.59 -13.86 -6.48
C SER A 35 -16.63 -12.46 -5.84
N GLU A 36 -15.47 -11.82 -5.70
CA GLU A 36 -15.36 -10.47 -5.12
C GLU A 36 -15.89 -9.42 -6.09
N ALA A 37 -15.58 -9.54 -7.39
CA ALA A 37 -16.10 -8.68 -8.43
C ALA A 37 -17.63 -8.77 -8.51
N LYS A 38 -18.19 -9.99 -8.51
CA LYS A 38 -19.65 -10.20 -8.50
C LYS A 38 -20.32 -9.60 -7.27
N ASN A 39 -19.75 -9.84 -6.09
CA ASN A 39 -20.30 -9.31 -4.84
C ASN A 39 -20.28 -7.77 -4.81
N CYS A 40 -19.21 -7.14 -5.31
CA CYS A 40 -19.14 -5.68 -5.44
C CYS A 40 -20.20 -5.11 -6.39
N LEU A 41 -20.45 -5.79 -7.51
CA LEU A 41 -21.28 -5.31 -8.60
C LEU A 41 -22.74 -5.79 -8.54
N ILE A 42 -23.16 -6.37 -7.41
CA ILE A 42 -24.53 -6.87 -7.23
C ILE A 42 -25.56 -5.76 -7.48
N ASP A 43 -26.61 -6.11 -8.25
CA ASP A 43 -27.68 -5.21 -8.67
C ASP A 43 -27.19 -3.92 -9.38
N LYS A 44 -26.00 -3.96 -10.01
CA LYS A 44 -25.45 -2.81 -10.75
C LYS A 44 -25.70 -2.90 -12.23
N HIS A 45 -25.95 -1.72 -12.79
CA HIS A 45 -26.02 -1.46 -14.22
C HIS A 45 -24.83 -0.61 -14.64
N ILE A 46 -23.98 -1.16 -15.48
CA ILE A 46 -22.76 -0.54 -16.01
C ILE A 46 -22.95 -0.34 -17.51
N VAL A 47 -22.56 0.82 -18.03
CA VAL A 47 -22.63 1.11 -19.46
C VAL A 47 -21.27 1.57 -19.98
N PHE A 48 -20.81 0.91 -21.03
CA PHE A 48 -19.68 1.32 -21.86
C PHE A 48 -20.23 1.95 -23.13
N ILE A 49 -19.86 3.19 -23.45
CA ILE A 49 -20.39 3.92 -24.61
C ILE A 49 -19.23 4.49 -25.45
N GLY A 50 -19.14 4.09 -26.71
CA GLY A 50 -18.02 4.52 -27.55
C GLY A 50 -17.80 3.71 -28.81
N ASP A 51 -16.55 3.71 -29.25
CA ASP A 51 -16.07 3.00 -30.43
C ASP A 51 -15.53 1.58 -30.10
N SER A 52 -14.79 0.99 -31.05
CA SER A 52 -14.23 -0.36 -30.91
C SER A 52 -13.23 -0.50 -29.75
N ARG A 53 -12.58 0.58 -29.31
CA ARG A 53 -11.61 0.56 -28.21
C ARG A 53 -12.32 0.46 -26.86
N ILE A 54 -13.42 1.20 -26.70
CA ILE A 54 -14.31 1.07 -25.55
C ILE A 54 -14.97 -0.31 -25.52
N ARG A 55 -15.34 -0.86 -26.68
CA ARG A 55 -15.86 -2.23 -26.79
C ARG A 55 -14.86 -3.28 -26.30
N GLN A 56 -13.59 -3.13 -26.63
CA GLN A 56 -12.54 -4.04 -26.16
C GLN A 56 -12.30 -3.94 -24.64
N LEU A 57 -12.39 -2.73 -24.09
CA LEU A 57 -12.36 -2.52 -22.64
C LEU A 57 -13.58 -3.15 -21.94
N PHE A 58 -14.77 -3.03 -22.53
CA PHE A 58 -15.98 -3.72 -22.09
C PHE A 58 -15.78 -5.24 -22.00
N TYR A 59 -15.22 -5.87 -23.04
CA TYR A 59 -14.94 -7.31 -23.02
C TYR A 59 -13.97 -7.71 -21.90
N SER A 60 -12.92 -6.92 -21.71
CA SER A 60 -11.94 -7.17 -20.63
C SER A 60 -12.57 -7.00 -19.25
N PHE A 61 -13.50 -6.05 -19.11
CA PHE A 61 -14.26 -5.85 -17.88
C PHE A 61 -15.22 -7.00 -17.57
N ILE A 62 -16.02 -7.46 -18.54
CA ILE A 62 -16.95 -8.59 -18.30
C ILE A 62 -16.21 -9.91 -18.10
N LYS A 63 -15.00 -10.09 -18.66
CA LYS A 63 -14.12 -11.24 -18.36
C LYS A 63 -13.73 -11.31 -16.88
N LEU A 64 -13.68 -10.19 -16.14
CA LEU A 64 -13.47 -10.19 -14.68
C LEU A 64 -14.66 -10.79 -13.92
N ILE A 65 -15.85 -10.76 -14.51
CA ILE A 65 -17.11 -11.27 -13.94
C ILE A 65 -17.37 -12.71 -14.41
N ASN A 66 -17.12 -12.98 -15.69
CA ASN A 66 -17.26 -14.28 -16.31
C ASN A 66 -16.13 -14.52 -17.34
N PRO A 67 -15.07 -15.26 -16.97
CA PRO A 67 -13.93 -15.51 -17.86
C PRO A 67 -14.25 -16.32 -19.12
N GLN A 68 -15.39 -17.02 -19.16
CA GLN A 68 -15.79 -17.84 -20.31
C GLN A 68 -16.37 -17.00 -21.46
N VAL A 69 -16.58 -15.70 -21.24
CA VAL A 69 -17.10 -14.80 -22.28
C VAL A 69 -16.07 -14.65 -23.39
N LYS A 70 -16.49 -15.00 -24.60
CA LYS A 70 -15.73 -14.77 -25.82
C LYS A 70 -16.05 -13.38 -26.39
N GLU A 71 -15.11 -12.81 -27.15
CA GLU A 71 -15.31 -11.54 -27.86
C GLU A 71 -16.22 -11.74 -29.10
N GLU A 72 -17.44 -12.23 -28.87
CA GLU A 72 -18.44 -12.57 -29.90
C GLU A 72 -19.56 -11.52 -29.93
N GLY A 73 -20.01 -11.15 -31.13
CA GLY A 73 -21.10 -10.19 -31.30
C GLY A 73 -20.92 -9.31 -32.54
N ASN A 74 -21.94 -8.49 -32.82
CA ASN A 74 -21.92 -7.60 -33.96
C ASN A 74 -20.87 -6.50 -33.75
N LYS A 75 -19.92 -6.33 -34.69
CA LYS A 75 -18.75 -5.46 -34.50
C LYS A 75 -19.13 -3.98 -34.30
N HIS A 76 -20.22 -3.54 -34.94
CA HIS A 76 -20.70 -2.16 -34.92
C HIS A 76 -22.13 -2.08 -34.38
N GLY A 77 -22.40 -2.77 -33.26
CA GLY A 77 -23.73 -2.81 -32.64
C GLY A 77 -23.66 -2.79 -31.12
N ASN A 78 -24.83 -2.58 -30.49
CA ASN A 78 -24.96 -2.66 -29.03
C ASN A 78 -24.83 -4.11 -28.58
N ILE A 79 -24.18 -4.34 -27.44
CA ILE A 79 -23.90 -5.68 -26.91
C ILE A 79 -24.31 -5.70 -25.44
N PRO A 80 -25.39 -6.41 -25.08
CA PRO A 80 -25.77 -6.61 -23.69
C PRO A 80 -25.00 -7.77 -23.07
N PHE A 81 -24.65 -7.65 -21.80
CA PHE A 81 -24.17 -8.74 -20.96
C PHE A 81 -24.95 -8.73 -19.64
N GLU A 82 -25.43 -9.91 -19.24
CA GLU A 82 -26.19 -10.08 -18.00
C GLU A 82 -25.66 -11.27 -17.22
N ASP A 83 -25.32 -11.05 -15.95
CA ASP A 83 -25.06 -12.12 -14.99
C ASP A 83 -26.27 -12.27 -14.07
N LYS A 84 -27.09 -13.28 -14.37
CA LYS A 84 -28.33 -13.56 -13.62
C LYS A 84 -28.08 -13.98 -12.17
N SER A 85 -26.89 -14.51 -11.85
CA SER A 85 -26.58 -14.98 -10.49
C SER A 85 -26.40 -13.84 -9.49
N ALA A 86 -26.00 -12.67 -9.96
CA ALA A 86 -25.77 -11.48 -9.14
C ALA A 86 -26.55 -10.24 -9.66
N SER A 87 -27.53 -10.44 -10.55
CA SER A 87 -28.34 -9.38 -11.18
C SER A 87 -27.49 -8.24 -11.78
N ILE A 88 -26.34 -8.58 -12.37
CA ILE A 88 -25.40 -7.60 -12.92
C ILE A 88 -25.74 -7.38 -14.37
N LYS A 89 -25.88 -6.12 -14.78
CA LYS A 89 -26.07 -5.74 -16.18
C LYS A 89 -24.91 -4.88 -16.66
N VAL A 90 -24.25 -5.29 -17.74
CA VAL A 90 -23.20 -4.51 -18.40
C VAL A 90 -23.56 -4.37 -19.88
N ASP A 91 -23.83 -3.15 -20.34
CA ASP A 91 -24.14 -2.91 -21.75
C ASP A 91 -22.98 -2.17 -22.43
N PHE A 92 -22.61 -2.63 -23.62
CA PHE A 92 -21.85 -1.82 -24.56
C PHE A 92 -22.80 -1.16 -25.57
N LEU A 93 -22.69 0.17 -25.71
CA LEU A 93 -23.47 0.97 -26.63
C LEU A 93 -22.56 1.53 -27.73
N TRP A 94 -22.86 1.17 -28.98
CA TRP A 94 -22.08 1.58 -30.14
C TRP A 94 -22.42 3.02 -30.54
N TYR A 95 -21.61 3.95 -30.03
CA TYR A 95 -21.65 5.37 -30.36
C TYR A 95 -20.22 5.82 -30.66
N PRO A 96 -19.71 5.51 -31.87
CA PRO A 96 -18.30 5.68 -32.18
C PRO A 96 -17.88 7.15 -32.34
N GLU A 97 -18.84 8.06 -32.45
CA GLU A 97 -18.61 9.50 -32.57
C GLU A 97 -19.39 10.27 -31.52
N VAL A 98 -18.78 11.35 -31.04
CA VAL A 98 -19.48 12.32 -30.18
C VAL A 98 -20.35 13.20 -31.07
N ASN A 99 -21.60 12.79 -31.26
CA ASN A 99 -22.57 13.48 -32.12
C ASN A 99 -23.95 13.59 -31.43
N GLY A 100 -24.95 14.09 -32.16
CA GLY A 100 -26.32 14.25 -31.67
C GLY A 100 -26.95 12.96 -31.15
N SER A 101 -26.60 11.80 -31.71
CA SER A 101 -27.12 10.50 -31.27
C SER A 101 -26.58 10.13 -29.88
N MET A 102 -25.26 10.27 -29.66
CA MET A 102 -24.65 10.06 -28.33
C MET A 102 -25.23 11.04 -27.31
N ARG A 103 -25.37 12.32 -27.69
CA ARG A 103 -25.99 13.35 -26.84
C ARG A 103 -27.41 12.97 -26.43
N GLN A 104 -28.25 12.55 -27.38
CA GLN A 104 -29.63 12.14 -27.10
C GLN A 104 -29.67 10.94 -26.17
N ARG A 105 -28.74 9.99 -26.32
CA ARG A 105 -28.64 8.86 -25.39
C ARG A 105 -28.31 9.31 -23.98
N ILE A 106 -27.29 10.14 -23.80
CA ILE A 106 -26.89 10.66 -22.48
C ILE A 106 -28.04 11.49 -21.88
N LYS A 107 -28.70 12.32 -22.71
CA LYS A 107 -29.83 13.15 -22.31
C LYS A 107 -30.97 12.32 -21.73
N SER A 108 -31.32 11.19 -22.34
CA SER A 108 -32.40 10.32 -21.84
C SER A 108 -32.15 9.76 -20.42
N TRP A 109 -30.89 9.55 -20.02
CA TRP A 109 -30.55 9.15 -18.64
C TRP A 109 -30.68 10.33 -17.68
N THR A 110 -30.42 11.56 -18.14
CA THR A 110 -30.55 12.77 -17.32
C THR A 110 -31.99 13.23 -17.12
N GLU A 111 -32.88 12.88 -18.04
CA GLU A 111 -34.31 13.22 -18.00
C GLU A 111 -35.16 12.13 -17.32
N GLY A 112 -34.57 10.96 -17.06
CA GLY A 112 -35.23 9.85 -16.39
C GLY A 112 -36.14 9.01 -17.30
N SER A 113 -36.09 9.22 -18.61
CA SER A 113 -36.85 8.43 -19.59
C SER A 113 -36.39 6.96 -19.66
N VAL A 114 -35.13 6.71 -19.29
CA VAL A 114 -34.55 5.37 -19.14
C VAL A 114 -33.83 5.33 -17.80
N ALA A 115 -33.86 4.18 -17.13
CA ALA A 115 -33.09 3.96 -15.90
C ALA A 115 -31.62 4.34 -16.14
N LYS A 116 -31.09 5.22 -15.28
CA LYS A 116 -29.70 5.68 -15.40
C LYS A 116 -28.74 4.59 -14.92
N PRO A 117 -27.60 4.38 -15.61
CA PRO A 117 -26.58 3.45 -15.14
C PRO A 117 -25.93 3.93 -13.85
N HIS A 118 -25.42 2.98 -13.06
CA HIS A 118 -24.61 3.24 -11.88
C HIS A 118 -23.19 3.67 -12.26
N ILE A 119 -22.66 3.08 -13.32
CA ILE A 119 -21.31 3.35 -13.85
C ILE A 119 -21.42 3.62 -15.34
N ILE A 120 -20.80 4.69 -15.81
CA ILE A 120 -20.73 5.07 -17.22
C ILE A 120 -19.27 5.23 -17.61
N VAL A 121 -18.81 4.43 -18.57
CA VAL A 121 -17.47 4.51 -19.15
C VAL A 121 -17.62 4.94 -20.60
N ALA A 122 -17.24 6.20 -20.89
CA ALA A 122 -17.44 6.82 -22.18
C ALA A 122 -16.10 7.15 -22.86
N GLY A 123 -16.02 7.02 -24.18
CA GLY A 123 -14.88 7.51 -24.95
C GLY A 123 -15.09 7.31 -26.45
N ALA A 124 -14.78 8.34 -27.23
CA ALA A 124 -14.92 8.28 -28.69
C ALA A 124 -14.09 9.40 -29.31
N ALA A 125 -13.25 9.07 -30.30
CA ALA A 125 -12.70 10.07 -31.22
C ALA A 125 -12.12 9.44 -32.49
N THR A 126 -11.55 8.23 -32.38
CA THR A 126 -10.81 7.61 -33.49
C THR A 126 -11.64 7.44 -34.75
N TRP A 127 -12.94 7.18 -34.61
CA TRP A 127 -13.88 7.14 -35.74
C TRP A 127 -14.10 8.49 -36.39
N SER A 128 -14.28 9.56 -35.62
CA SER A 128 -14.38 10.91 -36.17
C SER A 128 -13.10 11.31 -36.92
N ILE A 129 -11.93 10.95 -36.40
CA ILE A 129 -10.65 11.15 -37.11
C ILE A 129 -10.65 10.36 -38.42
N LYS A 130 -11.04 9.07 -38.38
CA LYS A 130 -11.02 8.19 -39.54
C LYS A 130 -11.96 8.68 -40.66
N ILE A 131 -13.24 8.89 -40.35
CA ILE A 131 -14.25 9.15 -41.39
C ILE A 131 -14.13 10.55 -41.99
N HIS A 132 -13.58 11.51 -41.24
CA HIS A 132 -13.35 12.88 -41.69
C HIS A 132 -11.89 13.15 -42.05
N ASN A 133 -11.13 12.08 -42.35
CA ASN A 133 -9.75 12.14 -42.85
C ASN A 133 -8.80 13.00 -42.00
N GLY A 134 -8.96 13.01 -40.68
CA GLY A 134 -8.12 13.79 -39.76
C GLY A 134 -8.24 15.32 -39.90
N SER A 135 -9.31 15.81 -40.52
CA SER A 135 -9.53 17.23 -40.79
C SER A 135 -9.64 18.09 -39.51
N ASN A 136 -9.24 19.36 -39.62
CA ASN A 136 -9.31 20.31 -38.51
C ASN A 136 -10.75 20.76 -38.26
N GLU A 137 -11.59 20.74 -39.29
CA GLU A 137 -13.02 21.00 -39.23
C GLU A 137 -13.72 19.95 -38.36
N ALA A 138 -13.37 18.66 -38.51
CA ALA A 138 -13.89 17.60 -37.66
C ALA A 138 -13.48 17.77 -36.20
N LEU A 139 -12.24 18.20 -35.93
CA LEU A 139 -11.80 18.51 -34.57
C LEU A 139 -12.58 19.70 -33.98
N ALA A 140 -12.87 20.73 -34.79
CA ALA A 140 -13.70 21.86 -34.37
C ALA A 140 -15.14 21.41 -34.03
N GLN A 141 -15.73 20.54 -34.86
CA GLN A 141 -17.04 19.94 -34.58
C GLN A 141 -17.03 19.06 -33.33
N TYR A 142 -15.98 18.27 -33.15
CA TYR A 142 -15.80 17.46 -31.94
C TYR A 142 -15.77 18.33 -30.67
N LYS A 143 -15.07 19.47 -30.70
CA LYS A 143 -15.05 20.45 -29.58
C LYS A 143 -16.46 20.96 -29.27
N ILE A 144 -17.25 21.31 -30.28
CA ILE A 144 -18.63 21.76 -30.11
C ILE A 144 -19.49 20.64 -29.50
N ASN A 145 -19.37 19.42 -30.03
CA ASN A 145 -20.17 18.28 -29.58
C ASN A 145 -19.83 17.86 -28.15
N ILE A 146 -18.54 17.79 -27.78
CA ILE A 146 -18.10 17.55 -26.39
C ILE A 146 -18.65 18.62 -25.45
N THR A 147 -18.55 19.89 -25.84
CA THR A 147 -19.11 21.02 -25.05
C THR A 147 -20.61 20.86 -24.82
N SER A 148 -21.34 20.33 -25.80
CA SER A 148 -22.78 20.10 -25.70
C SER A 148 -23.18 18.94 -24.77
N ILE A 149 -22.30 17.94 -24.58
CA ILE A 149 -22.58 16.79 -23.70
C ILE A 149 -21.98 16.94 -22.30
N ALA A 150 -20.95 17.77 -22.13
CA ALA A 150 -20.29 18.03 -20.85
C ALA A 150 -21.28 18.32 -19.69
N PRO A 151 -22.25 19.25 -19.80
CA PRO A 151 -23.20 19.51 -18.71
C PRO A 151 -24.12 18.32 -18.41
N LEU A 152 -24.42 17.48 -19.41
CA LEU A 152 -25.23 16.27 -19.21
C LEU A 152 -24.43 15.22 -18.43
N LEU A 153 -23.16 15.02 -18.78
CA LEU A 153 -22.26 14.12 -18.07
C LEU A 153 -22.04 14.57 -16.61
N GLU A 154 -21.92 15.88 -16.37
CA GLU A 154 -21.81 16.42 -15.01
C GLU A 154 -23.08 16.24 -14.19
N LYS A 155 -24.26 16.39 -14.81
CA LYS A 155 -25.53 16.10 -14.16
C LYS A 155 -25.60 14.62 -13.74
N LEU A 156 -25.12 13.70 -14.59
CA LEU A 156 -25.03 12.28 -14.26
C LEU A 156 -24.01 12.00 -13.15
N ALA A 157 -22.86 12.67 -13.17
CA ALA A 157 -21.79 12.51 -12.20
C ALA A 157 -22.21 12.81 -10.75
N LYS A 158 -23.33 13.50 -10.54
CA LYS A 158 -23.91 13.71 -9.20
C LYS A 158 -24.45 12.44 -8.56
N SER A 159 -24.77 11.41 -9.35
CA SER A 159 -25.42 10.18 -8.86
C SER A 159 -24.87 8.88 -9.46
N SER A 160 -24.05 8.98 -10.50
CA SER A 160 -23.41 7.86 -11.20
C SER A 160 -21.91 8.11 -11.24
N ASP A 161 -21.10 7.05 -11.26
CA ASP A 161 -19.67 7.17 -11.51
C ASP A 161 -19.44 7.31 -13.03
N VAL A 162 -19.01 8.49 -13.48
CA VAL A 162 -18.83 8.81 -14.91
C VAL A 162 -17.34 8.95 -15.23
N TYR A 163 -16.86 8.10 -16.15
CA TYR A 163 -15.48 8.07 -16.62
C TYR A 163 -15.40 8.45 -18.09
N TRP A 164 -14.49 9.36 -18.42
CA TRP A 164 -14.13 9.68 -19.80
C TRP A 164 -12.75 9.10 -20.12
N VAL A 165 -12.71 8.05 -20.94
CA VAL A 165 -11.49 7.36 -21.36
C VAL A 165 -10.81 8.14 -22.47
N LEU A 166 -9.56 8.52 -22.24
CA LEU A 166 -8.74 9.14 -23.27
C LEU A 166 -8.43 8.14 -24.37
N GLN A 167 -8.26 8.65 -25.57
CA GLN A 167 -7.88 7.86 -26.72
C GLN A 167 -6.39 7.53 -26.58
N ASP A 168 -6.07 6.24 -26.45
CA ASP A 168 -4.66 5.85 -26.32
C ASP A 168 -3.91 6.04 -27.66
N PRO A 169 -2.57 6.14 -27.65
CA PRO A 169 -1.77 6.22 -28.87
C PRO A 169 -2.01 5.02 -29.81
N VAL A 170 -1.61 5.22 -31.06
CA VAL A 170 -1.60 4.22 -32.13
C VAL A 170 -0.17 3.93 -32.55
N TYR A 171 0.08 2.70 -33.02
CA TYR A 171 1.34 2.37 -33.69
C TYR A 171 1.17 2.63 -35.19
N GLU A 172 1.52 3.84 -35.61
CA GLU A 172 1.20 4.40 -36.94
C GLU A 172 1.69 3.52 -38.09
N ASP A 173 2.90 2.96 -37.98
CA ASP A 173 3.50 2.10 -39.02
C ASP A 173 2.71 0.80 -39.28
N MET A 174 1.92 0.34 -38.31
CA MET A 174 1.11 -0.87 -38.42
C MET A 174 -0.36 -0.60 -38.75
N LEU A 175 -0.74 0.67 -38.92
CA LEU A 175 -2.09 1.02 -39.36
C LEU A 175 -2.28 0.66 -40.83
N SER A 176 -3.40 0.03 -41.14
CA SER A 176 -3.85 -0.16 -42.54
C SER A 176 -3.99 1.18 -43.26
N GLU A 177 -3.87 1.20 -44.60
CA GLU A 177 -4.12 2.41 -45.43
C GLU A 177 -5.42 3.15 -45.04
N SER A 178 -6.50 2.41 -44.80
CA SER A 178 -7.81 2.97 -44.40
C SER A 178 -7.83 3.68 -43.04
N ARG A 179 -6.74 3.63 -42.27
CA ARG A 179 -6.60 4.19 -40.92
C ARG A 179 -5.41 5.15 -40.79
N LYS A 180 -4.63 5.37 -41.84
CA LYS A 180 -3.41 6.21 -41.79
C LYS A 180 -3.67 7.67 -41.39
N MET A 181 -4.88 8.17 -41.58
CA MET A 181 -5.27 9.49 -41.09
C MET A 181 -5.33 9.60 -39.56
N ILE A 182 -5.35 8.47 -38.84
CA ILE A 182 -5.33 8.42 -37.38
C ILE A 182 -3.87 8.51 -36.93
N THR A 183 -3.37 9.74 -36.72
CA THR A 183 -2.02 9.97 -36.18
C THR A 183 -2.08 10.26 -34.68
N ASN A 184 -0.97 10.05 -33.98
CA ASN A 184 -0.85 10.37 -32.55
C ASN A 184 -1.02 11.87 -32.29
N GLU A 185 -0.58 12.73 -33.22
CA GLU A 185 -0.83 14.18 -33.16
C GLU A 185 -2.34 14.49 -33.13
N LYS A 186 -3.13 13.85 -34.01
CA LYS A 186 -4.58 14.03 -34.03
C LYS A 186 -5.21 13.47 -32.76
N ILE A 187 -4.80 12.28 -32.31
CA ILE A 187 -5.28 11.69 -31.06
C ILE A 187 -5.05 12.65 -29.88
N ASP A 188 -3.87 13.24 -29.79
CA ASP A 188 -3.52 14.17 -28.72
C ASP A 188 -4.34 15.47 -28.79
N ALA A 189 -4.57 16.02 -29.99
CA ALA A 189 -5.43 17.19 -30.15
C ALA A 189 -6.90 16.94 -29.71
N TYR A 190 -7.45 15.75 -29.99
CA TYR A 190 -8.79 15.36 -29.54
C TYR A 190 -8.83 15.10 -28.02
N ASN A 191 -7.81 14.47 -27.47
CA ASN A 191 -7.68 14.27 -26.02
C ASN A 191 -7.59 15.59 -25.27
N GLU A 192 -6.74 16.51 -25.73
CA GLU A 192 -6.58 17.83 -25.13
C GLU A 192 -7.90 18.60 -25.14
N ALA A 193 -8.63 18.57 -26.27
CA ALA A 193 -9.95 19.15 -26.37
C ALA A 193 -10.92 18.58 -25.33
N ALA A 194 -11.01 17.25 -25.22
CA ALA A 194 -11.88 16.59 -24.24
C ALA A 194 -11.50 16.94 -22.79
N VAL A 195 -10.22 16.84 -22.43
CA VAL A 195 -9.72 17.17 -21.08
C VAL A 195 -10.00 18.62 -20.74
N ARG A 196 -9.70 19.56 -21.65
CA ARG A 196 -9.90 20.99 -21.42
C ARG A 196 -11.36 21.33 -21.16
N ILE A 197 -12.29 20.75 -21.93
CA ILE A 197 -13.72 21.03 -21.81
C ILE A 197 -14.33 20.35 -20.58
N LEU A 198 -14.01 19.07 -20.33
CA LEU A 198 -14.56 18.34 -19.19
C LEU A 198 -14.03 18.90 -17.85
N ASN A 199 -12.76 19.30 -17.79
CA ASN A 199 -12.21 19.92 -16.58
C ASN A 199 -12.72 21.36 -16.36
N SER A 200 -12.97 22.13 -17.42
CA SER A 200 -13.45 23.52 -17.28
C SER A 200 -14.88 23.57 -16.78
N SER A 201 -15.75 22.70 -17.29
CA SER A 201 -17.14 22.55 -16.83
C SER A 201 -17.18 22.20 -15.32
N SER A 202 -16.21 21.41 -14.86
CA SER A 202 -16.16 20.87 -13.50
C SER A 202 -15.54 21.82 -12.46
N ARG A 203 -15.11 23.04 -12.84
CA ARG A 203 -14.46 23.99 -11.91
C ARG A 203 -15.34 24.43 -10.73
N ASN A 204 -16.66 24.42 -10.89
CA ASN A 204 -17.62 24.88 -9.87
C ASN A 204 -18.47 23.74 -9.26
N SER A 205 -18.28 22.48 -9.70
CA SER A 205 -19.07 21.33 -9.24
C SER A 205 -18.25 20.43 -8.31
N LYS A 206 -18.87 20.00 -7.19
CA LYS A 206 -18.31 18.95 -6.32
C LYS A 206 -18.32 17.58 -7.00
N ALA A 207 -19.22 17.35 -7.95
CA ALA A 207 -19.31 16.13 -8.74
C ALA A 207 -18.64 16.36 -10.10
N LYS A 208 -17.61 15.55 -10.41
CA LYS A 208 -16.77 15.72 -11.60
C LYS A 208 -16.81 14.49 -12.49
N VAL A 209 -16.80 14.71 -13.79
CA VAL A 209 -16.48 13.67 -14.77
C VAL A 209 -15.02 13.28 -14.57
N LYS A 210 -14.76 12.00 -14.33
CA LYS A 210 -13.42 11.50 -14.04
C LYS A 210 -12.71 11.15 -15.35
N VAL A 211 -11.63 11.84 -15.66
CA VAL A 211 -10.80 11.50 -16.82
C VAL A 211 -9.99 10.25 -16.51
N PHE A 212 -10.13 9.21 -17.33
CA PHE A 212 -9.34 7.98 -17.26
C PHE A 212 -8.15 8.13 -18.21
N SER A 213 -7.13 8.87 -17.77
CA SER A 213 -5.93 9.15 -18.59
C SER A 213 -4.85 8.07 -18.47
N VAL A 214 -4.95 7.20 -17.46
CA VAL A 214 -3.99 6.11 -17.22
C VAL A 214 -3.91 5.13 -18.39
N SER A 215 -4.98 4.94 -19.16
CA SER A 215 -4.98 4.06 -20.34
C SER A 215 -3.97 4.53 -21.39
N LYS A 216 -3.80 5.85 -21.55
CA LYS A 216 -2.79 6.45 -22.44
C LYS A 216 -1.38 6.06 -22.01
N LEU A 217 -1.06 6.14 -20.72
CA LEU A 217 0.27 5.80 -20.20
C LEU A 217 0.58 4.31 -20.39
N ILE A 218 -0.39 3.44 -20.07
CA ILE A 218 -0.26 1.99 -20.29
C ILE A 218 -0.03 1.69 -21.77
N ALA A 219 -0.76 2.35 -22.65
CA ALA A 219 -0.65 2.17 -24.09
C ALA A 219 0.67 2.70 -24.65
N GLN A 220 1.21 3.82 -24.17
CA GLN A 220 2.51 4.35 -24.63
C GLN A 220 3.62 3.30 -24.52
N GLU A 221 3.60 2.47 -23.47
CA GLU A 221 4.59 1.40 -23.27
C GLU A 221 4.24 0.08 -23.99
N THR A 222 2.99 -0.11 -24.41
CA THR A 222 2.50 -1.43 -24.89
C THR A 222 1.97 -1.44 -26.31
N ILE A 223 1.74 -0.28 -26.94
CA ILE A 223 1.12 -0.16 -28.26
C ILE A 223 1.93 -0.83 -29.37
N MET A 224 3.25 -0.91 -29.22
CA MET A 224 4.12 -1.62 -30.17
C MET A 224 3.80 -3.12 -30.30
N LYS A 225 3.11 -3.71 -29.31
CA LYS A 225 2.64 -5.11 -29.33
C LYS A 225 1.24 -5.27 -29.96
N SER A 226 0.64 -4.18 -30.44
CA SER A 226 -0.66 -4.20 -31.14
C SER A 226 -0.57 -5.04 -32.42
N THR A 227 -1.64 -5.74 -32.77
CA THR A 227 -1.70 -6.54 -34.02
C THR A 227 -2.16 -5.74 -35.23
N ASP A 228 -2.78 -4.57 -35.04
CA ASP A 228 -3.37 -3.77 -36.11
C ASP A 228 -3.09 -2.26 -36.00
N GLY A 229 -2.13 -1.91 -35.14
CA GLY A 229 -1.71 -0.54 -34.83
C GLY A 229 -2.72 0.29 -34.04
N LEU A 230 -3.96 -0.14 -33.88
CA LEU A 230 -5.04 0.63 -33.26
C LEU A 230 -5.47 0.07 -31.90
N HIS A 231 -5.61 -1.24 -31.80
CA HIS A 231 -6.18 -1.91 -30.64
C HIS A 231 -5.09 -2.34 -29.67
N LEU A 232 -5.34 -2.15 -28.37
CA LEU A 232 -4.38 -2.51 -27.33
C LEU A 232 -4.24 -4.03 -27.16
N PRO A 233 -3.05 -4.54 -26.79
CA PRO A 233 -2.87 -5.92 -26.38
C PRO A 233 -3.78 -6.31 -25.21
N GLU A 234 -4.17 -7.59 -25.14
CA GLU A 234 -5.06 -8.11 -24.09
C GLU A 234 -4.60 -7.76 -22.67
N SER A 235 -3.32 -7.93 -22.36
CA SER A 235 -2.75 -7.60 -21.06
C SER A 235 -2.98 -6.14 -20.63
N SER A 236 -2.92 -5.20 -21.58
CA SER A 236 -3.14 -3.78 -21.33
C SER A 236 -4.62 -3.47 -21.10
N ARG A 237 -5.50 -4.13 -21.86
CA ARG A 237 -6.95 -4.01 -21.70
C ARG A 237 -7.41 -4.58 -20.35
N ASP A 238 -6.87 -5.73 -19.96
CA ASP A 238 -7.13 -6.37 -18.66
C ASP A 238 -6.67 -5.48 -17.50
N THR A 239 -5.52 -4.83 -17.64
CA THR A 239 -5.01 -3.87 -16.66
C THR A 239 -5.98 -2.69 -16.52
N ASN A 240 -6.42 -2.09 -17.64
CA ASN A 240 -7.40 -0.99 -17.61
C ASN A 240 -8.74 -1.41 -16.97
N ALA A 241 -9.22 -2.62 -17.26
CA ALA A 241 -10.42 -3.17 -16.63
C ALA A 241 -10.25 -3.38 -15.12
N MET A 242 -9.07 -3.87 -14.69
CA MET A 242 -8.75 -4.04 -13.26
C MET A 242 -8.65 -2.69 -12.53
N ILE A 243 -8.14 -1.64 -13.20
CA ILE A 243 -8.15 -0.27 -12.66
C ILE A 243 -9.59 0.21 -12.47
N LEU A 244 -10.46 0.07 -13.46
CA LEU A 244 -11.89 0.44 -13.34
C LEU A 244 -12.55 -0.30 -12.16
N MET A 245 -12.27 -1.59 -12.00
CA MET A 245 -12.74 -2.38 -10.87
C MET A 245 -12.24 -1.82 -9.54
N ASN A 246 -10.95 -1.51 -9.42
CA ASN A 246 -10.38 -0.92 -8.20
C ASN A 246 -10.98 0.44 -7.86
N VAL A 247 -11.16 1.31 -8.86
CA VAL A 247 -11.72 2.64 -8.65
C VAL A 247 -13.13 2.57 -8.07
N TYR A 248 -13.95 1.63 -8.53
CA TYR A 248 -15.32 1.49 -8.06
C TYR A 248 -15.46 0.60 -6.83
N CYS A 249 -14.79 -0.55 -6.78
CA CYS A 249 -15.04 -1.57 -5.77
C CYS A 249 -14.24 -1.38 -4.49
N ASN A 250 -13.08 -0.72 -4.50
CA ASN A 250 -12.26 -0.59 -3.29
C ASN A 250 -12.97 0.19 -2.17
N LYS A 251 -13.82 1.16 -2.54
CA LYS A 251 -14.66 1.90 -1.57
C LYS A 251 -15.72 1.02 -0.88
N ILE A 252 -16.15 -0.05 -1.55
CA ILE A 252 -17.20 -0.97 -1.11
C ILE A 252 -16.58 -2.14 -0.33
N MET A 253 -15.67 -2.87 -1.00
CA MET A 253 -15.10 -4.13 -0.51
C MET A 253 -13.99 -3.94 0.52
N LYS A 254 -13.29 -2.80 0.49
CA LYS A 254 -12.18 -2.46 1.39
C LYS A 254 -11.15 -3.60 1.56
N PRO A 255 -10.57 -4.12 0.45
CA PRO A 255 -9.61 -5.21 0.49
C PRO A 255 -8.37 -4.85 1.34
N ILE A 256 -7.82 -5.83 2.06
CA ILE A 256 -6.72 -5.61 3.02
C ILE A 256 -5.38 -5.31 2.33
N ASP A 257 -5.19 -5.85 1.13
CA ASP A 257 -4.00 -5.75 0.28
C ASP A 257 -4.05 -4.59 -0.73
N GLY A 258 -5.23 -3.99 -0.95
CA GLY A 258 -5.40 -2.79 -1.77
C GLY A 258 -5.37 -1.52 -0.94
N SER A 259 -4.90 -0.41 -1.52
CA SER A 259 -4.95 0.91 -0.88
C SER A 259 -5.47 2.04 -1.78
N CYS A 260 -5.62 1.81 -3.08
CA CYS A 260 -6.18 2.80 -4.00
C CYS A 260 -7.69 2.99 -3.78
N CYS A 261 -8.20 4.24 -3.87
CA CYS A 261 -9.62 4.58 -3.76
C CYS A 261 -10.31 4.03 -2.49
N GLN A 262 -9.56 3.81 -1.41
CA GLN A 262 -10.13 3.37 -0.15
C GLN A 262 -10.38 4.56 0.80
N PRO A 263 -11.55 4.61 1.46
CA PRO A 263 -11.75 5.57 2.54
C PRO A 263 -10.81 5.26 3.70
N GLN A 264 -10.32 6.29 4.38
CA GLN A 264 -9.52 6.08 5.58
C GLN A 264 -10.36 5.38 6.66
N PRO A 265 -9.86 4.27 7.25
CA PRO A 265 -10.59 3.58 8.30
C PRO A 265 -10.70 4.50 9.53
N PRO A 266 -11.86 4.53 10.21
CA PRO A 266 -11.98 5.27 11.46
C PRO A 266 -11.08 4.65 12.53
N LEU A 267 -10.57 5.48 13.44
CA LEU A 267 -9.76 5.03 14.57
C LEU A 267 -10.57 4.09 15.47
N THR A 268 -10.00 2.93 15.79
CA THR A 268 -10.60 1.99 16.73
C THR A 268 -10.50 2.49 18.17
N LEU A 269 -11.29 1.90 19.07
CA LEU A 269 -11.27 2.27 20.50
C LEU A 269 -9.87 2.07 21.11
N THR A 270 -9.21 0.95 20.79
CA THR A 270 -7.86 0.62 21.24
C THR A 270 -6.84 1.66 20.79
N GLN A 271 -6.91 2.08 19.52
CA GLN A 271 -6.07 3.15 18.98
C GLN A 271 -6.33 4.49 19.66
N LYS A 272 -7.60 4.87 19.87
CA LYS A 272 -7.96 6.11 20.58
C LYS A 272 -7.38 6.14 21.99
N LEU A 273 -7.52 5.04 22.73
CA LEU A 273 -6.97 4.91 24.08
C LEU A 273 -5.44 4.99 24.07
N ALA A 274 -4.76 4.32 23.13
CA ALA A 274 -3.31 4.39 22.99
C ALA A 274 -2.82 5.81 22.65
N PHE A 275 -3.46 6.50 21.70
CA PHE A 275 -3.13 7.87 21.38
C PHE A 275 -3.37 8.82 22.56
N CYS A 276 -4.47 8.64 23.29
CA CYS A 276 -4.75 9.39 24.51
C CYS A 276 -3.66 9.17 25.58
N PHE A 277 -3.25 7.92 25.80
CA PHE A 277 -2.18 7.60 26.74
C PHE A 277 -0.86 8.29 26.38
N PHE A 278 -0.46 8.25 25.10
CA PHE A 278 0.77 8.89 24.64
C PHE A 278 0.69 10.42 24.70
N THR A 279 -0.45 11.03 24.34
CA THR A 279 -0.61 12.49 24.43
C THR A 279 -0.60 12.97 25.87
N LEU A 280 -1.27 12.27 26.79
CA LEU A 280 -1.23 12.58 28.23
C LEU A 280 0.19 12.43 28.79
N SER A 281 0.95 11.42 28.35
CA SER A 281 2.35 11.24 28.76
C SER A 281 3.23 12.40 28.30
N ILE A 282 3.03 12.87 27.07
CA ILE A 282 3.74 14.04 26.52
C ILE A 282 3.39 15.31 27.31
N ILE A 283 2.10 15.57 27.54
CA ILE A 283 1.62 16.72 28.31
C ILE A 283 2.17 16.67 29.74
N GLY A 284 2.10 15.52 30.40
CA GLY A 284 2.64 15.32 31.75
C GLY A 284 4.14 15.59 31.83
N TYR A 285 4.92 15.12 30.85
CA TYR A 285 6.35 15.42 30.76
C TYR A 285 6.63 16.93 30.63
N PHE A 286 5.89 17.62 29.75
CA PHE A 286 6.02 19.07 29.60
C PHE A 286 5.64 19.83 30.87
N ILE A 287 4.57 19.43 31.57
CA ILE A 287 4.15 20.07 32.83
C ILE A 287 5.24 19.92 33.90
N ILE A 288 5.80 18.72 34.08
CA ILE A 288 6.88 18.49 35.07
C ILE A 288 8.11 19.34 34.72
N ASN A 289 8.50 19.39 33.45
CA ASN A 289 9.60 20.23 32.99
C ASN A 289 9.35 21.73 33.22
N LEU A 290 8.11 22.20 33.00
CA LEU A 290 7.74 23.59 33.27
C LEU A 290 7.78 23.92 34.77
N ILE A 291 7.27 23.03 35.62
CA ILE A 291 7.34 23.18 37.08
C ILE A 291 8.80 23.21 37.53
N HIS A 292 9.63 22.29 37.04
CA HIS A 292 11.05 22.26 37.39
C HIS A 292 11.79 23.52 36.94
N ARG A 293 11.51 24.00 35.73
CA ARG A 293 12.08 25.24 35.19
C ARG A 293 11.63 26.48 35.98
N ASN A 294 10.37 26.53 36.42
CA ASN A 294 9.86 27.61 37.26
C ASN A 294 10.47 27.57 38.68
N ASN A 295 10.58 26.40 39.30
CA ASN A 295 11.24 26.25 40.60
C ASN A 295 12.74 26.61 40.53
N HIS A 296 13.44 26.23 39.45
CA HIS A 296 14.81 26.66 39.21
C HIS A 296 14.94 28.17 39.02
N ARG A 297 14.01 28.81 38.28
CA ARG A 297 13.97 30.29 38.15
C ARG A 297 13.72 30.97 39.50
N LYS A 298 12.84 30.41 40.33
CA LYS A 298 12.53 30.95 41.67
C LYS A 298 13.71 30.81 42.64
N ASN A 299 14.43 29.69 42.60
CA ASN A 299 15.64 29.48 43.42
C ASN A 299 16.84 30.31 42.94
N LYS A 300 16.92 30.67 41.64
CA LYS A 300 18.00 31.53 41.12
C LYS A 300 17.78 33.02 41.41
N SER A 301 16.56 33.43 41.76
CA SER A 301 16.20 34.82 42.07
C SER A 301 16.50 35.24 43.52
N CYS A 302 17.17 34.39 44.31
CA CYS A 302 17.42 34.63 45.74
C CYS A 302 18.86 34.23 46.14
N THR A 303 19.85 34.75 45.42
CA THR A 303 21.24 34.83 45.90
C THR A 303 21.68 36.27 45.76
N ASP A 304 21.33 37.06 46.77
CA ASP A 304 21.93 38.38 47.00
C ASP A 304 23.39 38.22 47.46
N LEU A 305 24.16 39.26 47.16
CA LEU A 305 25.54 39.51 47.56
C LEU A 305 25.83 39.14 49.03
N GLU A 306 26.98 38.48 49.22
CA GLU A 306 27.84 38.38 50.41
C GLU A 306 28.07 36.96 50.93
N SER A 307 29.18 36.36 50.51
CA SER A 307 30.13 35.59 51.34
C SER A 307 31.11 34.89 50.40
N GLY A 308 32.37 35.34 50.43
CA GLY A 308 33.46 34.59 49.84
C GLY A 308 33.81 33.41 50.73
N GLU A 309 33.64 32.20 50.21
CA GLU A 309 34.42 31.03 50.61
C GLU A 309 34.34 29.98 49.50
N GLU A 310 35.50 29.55 49.01
CA GLU A 310 35.65 28.47 48.04
C GLU A 310 35.03 27.18 48.57
N LYS A 311 33.85 26.80 48.05
CA LYS A 311 33.34 25.44 48.19
C LYS A 311 33.38 24.73 46.84
N LYS A 312 34.23 23.70 46.80
CA LYS A 312 34.41 22.70 45.74
C LYS A 312 33.09 22.41 44.99
N LEU A 313 33.18 22.47 43.67
CA LEU A 313 32.13 22.07 42.73
C LEU A 313 31.80 20.58 42.89
N ALA A 314 30.94 20.24 43.86
CA ALA A 314 30.29 18.95 43.90
C ALA A 314 29.31 18.91 42.74
N ILE A 315 29.63 18.09 41.73
CA ILE A 315 28.73 17.72 40.62
C ILE A 315 27.52 17.01 41.25
N SER A 316 26.52 17.78 41.66
CA SER A 316 25.22 17.27 42.06
C SER A 316 24.49 16.90 40.79
N THR A 317 24.45 15.60 40.50
CA THR A 317 23.53 15.03 39.53
C THR A 317 22.11 15.35 40.00
N PRO A 318 21.28 16.04 39.22
CA PRO A 318 19.91 16.31 39.63
C PRO A 318 19.19 14.96 39.79
N ASN A 319 18.54 14.75 40.94
CA ASN A 319 17.67 13.60 41.19
C ASN A 319 16.47 13.67 40.25
N VAL A 320 16.63 13.17 39.02
CA VAL A 320 15.54 13.01 38.06
C VAL A 320 14.52 12.06 38.67
N SER A 321 13.27 12.50 38.81
CA SER A 321 12.23 11.66 39.41
C SER A 321 11.96 10.43 38.54
N THR A 322 11.72 9.27 39.14
CA THR A 322 11.37 8.02 38.40
C THR A 322 10.19 8.24 37.46
N LEU A 323 9.23 9.08 37.87
CA LEU A 323 8.07 9.46 37.06
C LEU A 323 8.48 10.23 35.79
N GLU A 324 9.41 11.17 35.90
CA GLU A 324 9.94 11.92 34.76
C GLU A 324 10.66 11.01 33.77
N MET A 325 11.47 10.06 34.25
CA MET A 325 12.13 9.07 33.39
C MET A 325 11.11 8.20 32.63
N LEU A 326 10.04 7.77 33.30
CA LEU A 326 8.97 6.99 32.69
C LEU A 326 8.20 7.80 31.64
N LEU A 327 7.80 9.03 31.97
CA LEU A 327 7.08 9.91 31.04
C LEU A 327 7.93 10.26 29.81
N HIS A 328 9.24 10.52 30.00
CA HIS A 328 10.16 10.72 28.88
C HIS A 328 10.27 9.49 27.98
N SER A 329 10.33 8.30 28.58
CA SER A 329 10.38 7.03 27.84
C SER A 329 9.08 6.78 27.06
N PHE A 330 7.92 7.05 27.67
CA PHE A 330 6.62 6.96 26.99
C PHE A 330 6.46 8.02 25.90
N CYS A 331 6.99 9.23 26.08
CA CYS A 331 7.04 10.26 25.05
C CYS A 331 7.84 9.78 23.83
N LYS A 332 9.06 9.28 24.05
CA LYS A 332 9.89 8.70 22.97
C LYS A 332 9.17 7.56 22.26
N LEU A 333 8.58 6.64 23.02
CA LEU A 333 7.81 5.53 22.45
C LEU A 333 6.61 6.03 21.63
N GLY A 334 5.86 6.99 22.16
CA GLY A 334 4.70 7.60 21.50
C GLY A 334 5.06 8.26 20.18
N LEU A 335 6.21 8.94 20.11
CA LEU A 335 6.72 9.53 18.86
C LEU A 335 7.08 8.44 17.82
N ILE A 336 7.76 7.37 18.24
CA ILE A 336 8.10 6.24 17.36
C ILE A 336 6.82 5.56 16.85
N MET A 337 5.86 5.30 17.74
CA MET A 337 4.58 4.67 17.39
C MET A 337 3.75 5.56 16.47
N THR A 338 3.73 6.87 16.72
CA THR A 338 3.07 7.84 15.84
C THR A 338 3.72 7.83 14.45
N TYR A 339 5.05 7.80 14.38
CA TYR A 339 5.76 7.70 13.10
C TYR A 339 5.37 6.43 12.33
N PHE A 340 5.36 5.26 12.98
CA PHE A 340 4.93 4.01 12.35
C PHE A 340 3.47 4.06 11.88
N TYR A 341 2.59 4.61 12.69
CA TYR A 341 1.19 4.79 12.31
C TYR A 341 1.05 5.69 11.07
N LEU A 342 1.80 6.80 11.00
CA LEU A 342 1.77 7.71 9.87
C LEU A 342 2.38 7.09 8.60
N CYS A 343 3.40 6.24 8.72
CA CYS A 343 4.01 5.56 7.58
C CYS A 343 3.09 4.51 6.96
N ASP A 344 2.38 3.74 7.77
CA ASP A 344 1.58 2.61 7.27
C ASP A 344 0.09 2.95 7.10
N ARG A 345 -0.52 3.62 8.08
CA ARG A 345 -1.97 3.89 8.11
C ARG A 345 -2.35 5.23 7.49
N ALA A 346 -1.52 6.26 7.62
CA ALA A 346 -1.80 7.53 6.96
C ALA A 346 -1.41 7.49 5.47
N ASN A 347 -2.03 8.36 4.68
CA ASN A 347 -1.70 8.55 3.26
C ASN A 347 -0.67 9.68 3.07
N LEU A 348 0.22 9.89 4.06
CA LEU A 348 1.24 10.93 4.00
C LEU A 348 2.41 10.54 3.10
N PHE A 349 2.75 9.25 3.10
CA PHE A 349 3.84 8.70 2.29
C PHE A 349 3.29 7.91 1.11
N MET A 350 4.04 7.91 0.01
CA MET A 350 3.69 7.14 -1.18
C MET A 350 3.78 5.65 -0.86
N LYS A 351 2.74 4.90 -1.26
CA LYS A 351 2.72 3.44 -1.17
C LYS A 351 3.01 2.84 -2.54
N GLU A 352 3.82 1.79 -2.56
CA GLU A 352 4.20 1.07 -3.76
C GLU A 352 4.28 -0.43 -3.45
N ASN A 353 3.95 -1.27 -4.44
CA ASN A 353 4.19 -2.70 -4.28
C ASN A 353 5.69 -2.99 -4.27
N LYS A 354 6.08 -3.94 -3.43
CA LYS A 354 7.45 -4.47 -3.46
C LYS A 354 7.64 -5.24 -4.75
N PHE A 355 8.74 -4.95 -5.46
CA PHE A 355 9.07 -5.60 -6.72
C PHE A 355 10.48 -6.16 -6.67
N TYR A 356 10.57 -7.48 -6.79
CA TYR A 356 11.84 -8.18 -6.73
C TYR A 356 12.64 -7.98 -8.02
N THR A 357 13.88 -7.54 -7.86
CA THR A 357 14.93 -7.68 -8.88
C THR A 357 16.18 -8.25 -8.22
N HIS A 358 16.96 -9.04 -8.95
CA HIS A 358 18.21 -9.59 -8.43
C HIS A 358 19.14 -8.49 -7.90
N SER A 359 19.26 -7.37 -8.61
CA SER A 359 20.07 -6.23 -8.20
C SER A 359 19.59 -5.61 -6.88
N SER A 360 18.27 -5.41 -6.71
CA SER A 360 17.71 -4.84 -5.47
C SER A 360 17.96 -5.69 -4.23
N PHE A 361 18.20 -7.00 -4.39
CA PHE A 361 18.46 -7.91 -3.29
C PHE A 361 19.97 -8.12 -3.05
N PHE A 362 20.75 -8.42 -4.09
CA PHE A 362 22.15 -8.78 -3.94
C PHE A 362 23.07 -7.58 -3.71
N ILE A 363 22.78 -6.40 -4.28
CA ILE A 363 23.62 -5.20 -4.07
C ILE A 363 23.67 -4.81 -2.58
N PRO A 364 22.54 -4.67 -1.86
CA PRO A 364 22.58 -4.40 -0.42
C PRO A 364 23.31 -5.48 0.38
N ILE A 365 23.20 -6.76 0.00
CA ILE A 365 23.91 -7.85 0.69
C ILE A 365 25.43 -7.68 0.52
N ILE A 366 25.89 -7.46 -0.71
CA ILE A 366 27.31 -7.22 -0.99
C ILE A 366 27.80 -6.01 -0.20
N TYR A 367 27.03 -4.92 -0.17
CA TYR A 367 27.38 -3.72 0.57
C TYR A 367 27.56 -3.99 2.07
N ILE A 368 26.62 -4.69 2.70
CA ILE A 368 26.74 -5.03 4.13
C ILE A 368 27.91 -5.99 4.36
N LEU A 369 28.13 -6.98 3.49
CA LEU A 369 29.29 -7.88 3.57
C LEU A 369 30.62 -7.12 3.54
N VAL A 370 30.76 -6.17 2.60
CA VAL A 370 31.95 -5.32 2.50
C VAL A 370 32.15 -4.51 3.77
N LEU A 371 31.10 -3.85 4.28
CA LEU A 371 31.19 -3.14 5.56
C LEU A 371 31.58 -4.07 6.71
N GLY A 372 30.99 -5.26 6.78
CA GLY A 372 31.29 -6.26 7.80
C GLY A 372 32.77 -6.65 7.84
N VAL A 373 33.40 -6.81 6.68
CA VAL A 373 34.83 -7.12 6.57
C VAL A 373 35.72 -5.99 7.10
N PHE A 374 35.29 -4.73 6.97
CA PHE A 374 36.05 -3.58 7.49
C PHE A 374 35.89 -3.35 9.00
N TYR A 375 34.81 -3.86 9.60
CA TYR A 375 34.48 -3.64 11.02
C TYR A 375 34.60 -4.93 11.86
N THR A 376 35.66 -5.70 11.66
CA THR A 376 35.93 -6.91 12.45
C THR A 376 36.67 -6.59 13.75
N GLU A 377 36.22 -7.16 14.87
CA GLU A 377 36.90 -7.10 16.16
C GLU A 377 37.32 -8.50 16.64
N ASN A 378 38.39 -8.58 17.43
CA ASN A 378 38.83 -9.83 18.04
C ASN A 378 37.92 -10.19 19.22
N SER A 379 37.42 -11.43 19.26
CA SER A 379 36.59 -11.91 20.36
C SER A 379 37.41 -12.18 21.62
N LYS A 380 36.81 -11.90 22.79
CA LYS A 380 37.45 -12.07 24.10
C LYS A 380 37.42 -13.51 24.62
N GLU A 381 36.52 -14.35 24.08
CA GLU A 381 36.32 -15.73 24.53
C GLU A 381 36.63 -16.71 23.38
N THR A 382 37.39 -17.78 23.67
CA THR A 382 37.72 -18.81 22.68
C THR A 382 36.67 -19.93 22.58
N LYS A 383 35.63 -19.89 23.42
CA LYS A 383 34.57 -20.91 23.43
C LYS A 383 33.72 -20.80 22.17
N VAL A 384 33.47 -21.92 21.50
CA VAL A 384 32.55 -22.01 20.36
C VAL A 384 31.13 -21.59 20.79
N LEU A 385 30.49 -20.74 19.99
CA LEU A 385 29.18 -20.12 20.30
C LEU A 385 29.23 -19.29 21.59
N ASN A 386 30.29 -18.51 21.74
CA ASN A 386 30.30 -17.46 22.77
C ASN A 386 29.21 -16.42 22.47
N ARG A 387 28.96 -15.56 23.46
CA ARG A 387 27.89 -14.55 23.34
C ARG A 387 28.12 -13.60 22.17
N GLU A 388 29.36 -13.12 21.99
CA GLU A 388 29.74 -12.17 20.95
C GLU A 388 29.45 -12.72 19.56
N GLN A 389 29.88 -13.96 19.27
CA GLN A 389 29.60 -14.68 18.02
C GLN A 389 28.10 -14.87 17.77
N THR A 390 27.33 -15.25 18.81
CA THR A 390 25.89 -15.44 18.64
C THR A 390 25.14 -14.12 18.41
N ASP A 391 25.57 -13.03 19.06
CA ASP A 391 24.97 -11.71 18.89
C ASP A 391 25.31 -11.14 17.49
N GLU A 392 26.54 -11.34 17.01
CA GLU A 392 26.95 -10.98 15.64
C GLU A 392 26.17 -11.75 14.58
N TRP A 393 26.07 -13.08 14.71
CA TRP A 393 25.33 -13.90 13.74
C TRP A 393 23.84 -13.54 13.72
N LYS A 394 23.24 -13.24 14.89
CA LYS A 394 21.87 -12.69 14.96
C LYS A 394 21.74 -11.35 14.23
N GLY A 395 22.72 -10.46 14.36
CA GLY A 395 22.76 -9.19 13.63
C GLY A 395 22.77 -9.39 12.11
N TRP A 396 23.65 -10.26 11.61
CA TRP A 396 23.70 -10.62 10.19
C TRP A 396 22.38 -11.19 9.69
N MET A 397 21.79 -12.12 10.44
CA MET A 397 20.47 -12.67 10.11
C MET A 397 19.40 -11.59 10.05
N GLN A 398 19.37 -10.64 11.00
CA GLN A 398 18.41 -9.54 11.00
C GLN A 398 18.55 -8.64 9.76
N LEU A 399 19.78 -8.29 9.37
CA LEU A 399 20.05 -7.47 8.19
C LEU A 399 19.61 -8.18 6.89
N VAL A 400 19.95 -9.45 6.74
CA VAL A 400 19.57 -10.26 5.57
C VAL A 400 18.05 -10.46 5.50
N ILE A 401 17.40 -10.74 6.64
CA ILE A 401 15.93 -10.86 6.73
C ILE A 401 15.26 -9.51 6.40
N LEU A 402 15.85 -8.39 6.81
CA LEU A 402 15.34 -7.05 6.50
C LEU A 402 15.42 -6.76 4.99
N ILE A 403 16.58 -7.00 4.37
CA ILE A 403 16.77 -6.82 2.91
C ILE A 403 15.78 -7.70 2.15
N TYR A 404 15.61 -8.95 2.57
CA TYR A 404 14.62 -9.87 2.00
C TYR A 404 13.20 -9.29 2.02
N HIS A 405 12.76 -8.72 3.16
CA HIS A 405 11.43 -8.14 3.28
C HIS A 405 11.27 -6.81 2.52
N ILE A 406 12.31 -5.98 2.43
CA ILE A 406 12.28 -4.70 1.70
C ILE A 406 12.26 -4.93 0.18
N SER A 407 13.11 -5.83 -0.32
CA SER A 407 13.22 -6.15 -1.75
C SER A 407 12.07 -7.00 -2.28
N GLY A 408 11.21 -7.55 -1.42
CA GLY A 408 10.13 -8.44 -1.85
C GLY A 408 10.63 -9.79 -2.40
N ALA A 409 11.81 -10.24 -1.98
CA ALA A 409 12.46 -11.45 -2.49
C ALA A 409 11.76 -12.77 -2.13
N SER A 410 10.58 -12.72 -1.51
CA SER A 410 9.72 -13.88 -1.26
C SER A 410 9.25 -14.58 -2.52
N THR A 411 9.20 -13.86 -3.65
CA THR A 411 8.80 -14.41 -4.96
C THR A 411 9.88 -15.30 -5.57
N PHE A 412 11.13 -15.19 -5.13
CA PHE A 412 12.24 -16.01 -5.63
C PHE A 412 12.52 -17.17 -4.68
N LEU A 413 12.14 -18.38 -5.11
CA LEU A 413 12.13 -19.59 -4.28
C LEU A 413 13.48 -19.90 -3.61
N PRO A 414 14.64 -19.83 -4.29
CA PRO A 414 15.93 -20.11 -3.65
C PRO A 414 16.23 -19.20 -2.46
N VAL A 415 16.00 -17.89 -2.60
CA VAL A 415 16.19 -16.94 -1.50
C VAL A 415 15.20 -17.20 -0.36
N TYR A 416 13.93 -17.46 -0.68
CA TYR A 416 12.92 -17.82 0.31
C TYR A 416 13.35 -19.02 1.17
N MET A 417 13.88 -20.09 0.56
CA MET A 417 14.34 -21.27 1.30
C MET A 417 15.50 -20.95 2.25
N HIS A 418 16.50 -20.18 1.80
CA HIS A 418 17.63 -19.78 2.65
C HIS A 418 17.19 -18.91 3.84
N ILE A 419 16.28 -17.97 3.61
CA ILE A 419 15.73 -17.12 4.67
C ILE A 419 14.99 -17.95 5.73
N ARG A 420 14.28 -19.01 5.33
CA ARG A 420 13.64 -19.93 6.29
C ARG A 420 14.67 -20.64 7.18
N VAL A 421 15.80 -21.06 6.62
CA VAL A 421 16.91 -21.63 7.41
C VAL A 421 17.47 -20.61 8.38
N LEU A 422 17.67 -19.35 7.97
CA LEU A 422 18.14 -18.28 8.85
C LEU A 422 17.16 -18.00 9.99
N VAL A 423 15.85 -17.93 9.72
CA VAL A 423 14.82 -17.73 10.76
C VAL A 423 14.82 -18.89 11.77
N ALA A 424 14.96 -20.13 11.29
CA ALA A 424 15.07 -21.31 12.16
C ALA A 424 16.35 -21.30 13.00
N ALA A 425 17.50 -20.95 12.40
CA ALA A 425 18.77 -20.79 13.10
C ALA A 425 18.69 -19.69 14.18
N TYR A 426 18.05 -18.56 13.87
CA TYR A 426 17.83 -17.48 14.84
C TYR A 426 16.98 -17.95 16.04
N LEU A 427 15.91 -18.69 15.78
CA LEU A 427 15.07 -19.27 16.84
C LEU A 427 15.88 -20.24 17.70
N PHE A 428 16.66 -21.12 17.07
CA PHE A 428 17.55 -22.06 17.77
C PHE A 428 18.54 -21.33 18.67
N GLN A 429 19.24 -20.30 18.17
CA GLN A 429 20.21 -19.54 18.98
C GLN A 429 19.56 -18.77 20.13
N THR A 430 18.32 -18.31 19.94
CA THR A 430 17.56 -17.65 21.01
C THR A 430 17.23 -18.66 22.11
N GLY A 431 16.76 -19.85 21.73
CA GLY A 431 16.54 -20.96 22.66
C GLY A 431 17.82 -21.40 23.37
N TYR A 432 18.92 -21.59 22.63
CA TYR A 432 20.23 -21.98 23.15
C TYR A 432 20.76 -20.97 24.18
N GLY A 433 20.58 -19.66 23.94
CA GLY A 433 20.98 -18.64 24.90
C GLY A 433 20.20 -18.71 26.22
N HIS A 434 18.88 -18.92 26.15
CA HIS A 434 18.05 -19.12 27.34
C HIS A 434 18.38 -20.43 28.07
N PHE A 435 18.53 -21.53 27.33
CA PHE A 435 18.96 -22.81 27.87
C PHE A 435 20.30 -22.70 28.59
N SER A 436 21.32 -22.14 27.93
CA SER A 436 22.67 -22.00 28.48
C SER A 436 22.68 -21.16 29.76
N TYR A 437 21.86 -20.11 29.82
CA TYR A 437 21.70 -19.30 31.02
C TYR A 437 21.16 -20.13 32.18
N PHE A 438 20.04 -20.84 31.99
CA PHE A 438 19.44 -21.67 33.05
C PHE A 438 20.35 -22.83 33.45
N TRP A 439 21.00 -23.47 32.48
CA TRP A 439 21.94 -24.57 32.72
C TRP A 439 23.15 -24.16 33.57
N ILE A 440 23.76 -23.00 33.26
CA ILE A 440 25.00 -22.53 33.94
C ILE A 440 24.67 -21.80 35.25
N LYS A 441 23.71 -20.87 35.24
CA LYS A 441 23.39 -20.02 36.39
C LYS A 441 22.44 -20.69 37.38
N GLY A 442 21.53 -21.55 36.90
CA GLY A 442 20.54 -22.24 37.74
C GLY A 442 19.48 -21.31 38.36
N ASP A 443 19.29 -20.10 37.81
CA ASP A 443 18.32 -19.13 38.32
C ASP A 443 16.97 -19.29 37.61
N PHE A 444 15.98 -19.83 38.32
CA PHE A 444 14.61 -20.04 37.84
C PHE A 444 13.58 -19.06 38.43
N GLY A 445 14.04 -17.92 38.97
CA GLY A 445 13.18 -16.93 39.60
C GLY A 445 12.11 -16.37 38.66
N VAL A 446 10.87 -16.25 39.17
CA VAL A 446 9.72 -15.71 38.41
C VAL A 446 9.98 -14.29 37.91
N TYR A 447 10.70 -13.47 38.69
CA TYR A 447 11.08 -12.12 38.29
C TYR A 447 11.85 -12.10 36.96
N ARG A 448 12.80 -13.04 36.77
CA ARG A 448 13.58 -13.14 35.54
C ARG A 448 12.71 -13.54 34.36
N VAL A 449 11.78 -14.47 34.57
CA VAL A 449 10.80 -14.89 33.55
C VAL A 449 9.97 -13.69 33.11
N CYS A 450 9.39 -12.94 34.05
CA CYS A 450 8.63 -11.72 33.75
C CYS A 450 9.47 -10.68 32.99
N GLN A 451 10.74 -10.48 33.38
CA GLN A 451 11.66 -9.56 32.70
C GLN A 451 11.93 -9.98 31.25
N VAL A 452 12.14 -11.27 30.98
CA VAL A 452 12.37 -11.80 29.63
C VAL A 452 11.09 -11.69 28.79
N LEU A 453 9.94 -12.09 29.35
CA LEU A 453 8.65 -11.99 28.67
C LEU A 453 8.33 -10.54 28.29
N PHE A 454 8.56 -9.59 29.20
CA PHE A 454 8.41 -8.17 28.92
C PHE A 454 9.34 -7.74 27.79
N ARG A 455 10.64 -8.05 27.87
CA ARG A 455 11.62 -7.66 26.84
C ARG A 455 11.27 -8.19 25.45
N LEU A 456 10.77 -9.42 25.36
CA LEU A 456 10.40 -10.04 24.08
C LEU A 456 9.14 -9.41 23.49
N ASN A 457 8.14 -9.14 24.34
CA ASN A 457 6.78 -8.83 23.86
C ASN A 457 6.42 -7.36 23.84
N PHE A 458 7.10 -6.52 24.64
CA PHE A 458 6.70 -5.14 24.87
C PHE A 458 6.46 -4.35 23.58
N LEU A 459 7.43 -4.34 22.66
CA LEU A 459 7.31 -3.59 21.41
C LEU A 459 6.19 -4.14 20.52
N VAL A 460 6.07 -5.47 20.39
CA VAL A 460 5.07 -6.11 19.51
C VAL A 460 3.66 -5.89 20.04
N VAL A 461 3.44 -5.98 21.35
CA VAL A 461 2.12 -5.74 21.95
C VAL A 461 1.70 -4.28 21.73
N VAL A 462 2.60 -3.32 21.98
CA VAL A 462 2.32 -1.90 21.73
C VAL A 462 2.03 -1.67 20.24
N LEU A 463 2.80 -2.28 19.35
CA LEU A 463 2.60 -2.17 17.91
C LEU A 463 1.24 -2.76 17.48
N CYS A 464 0.83 -3.89 18.04
CA CYS A 464 -0.49 -4.49 17.77
C CYS A 464 -1.64 -3.56 18.17
N ILE A 465 -1.51 -2.88 19.32
CA ILE A 465 -2.51 -1.92 19.80
C ILE A 465 -2.59 -0.69 18.87
N VAL A 466 -1.43 -0.11 18.53
CA VAL A 466 -1.37 1.10 17.68
C VAL A 466 -1.79 0.81 16.23
N MET A 467 -1.40 -0.37 15.71
CA MET A 467 -1.66 -0.76 14.33
C MET A 467 -3.01 -1.46 14.14
N ASP A 468 -3.73 -1.77 15.22
CA ASP A 468 -4.97 -2.54 15.21
C ASP A 468 -4.80 -3.87 14.45
N ARG A 469 -3.81 -4.66 14.89
CA ARG A 469 -3.51 -5.97 14.31
C ARG A 469 -3.48 -7.04 15.40
N PRO A 470 -3.92 -8.27 15.10
CA PRO A 470 -3.84 -9.36 16.05
C PRO A 470 -2.36 -9.69 16.35
N TYR A 471 -2.08 -10.12 17.57
CA TYR A 471 -0.73 -10.46 18.03
C TYR A 471 -0.02 -11.50 17.14
N GLN A 472 -0.77 -12.44 16.57
CA GLN A 472 -0.26 -13.45 15.64
C GLN A 472 0.26 -12.87 14.31
N PHE A 473 -0.09 -11.64 13.95
CA PHE A 473 0.44 -10.98 12.76
C PHE A 473 1.97 -10.88 12.81
N TYR A 474 2.53 -10.65 14.00
CA TYR A 474 3.98 -10.62 14.24
C TYR A 474 4.49 -11.97 14.75
N TYR A 475 4.13 -13.06 14.07
CA TYR A 475 4.24 -14.46 14.49
C TYR A 475 5.58 -14.89 15.14
N PHE A 476 6.70 -14.26 14.77
CA PHE A 476 8.02 -14.62 15.27
C PHE A 476 8.16 -14.43 16.79
N VAL A 477 7.62 -13.33 17.34
CA VAL A 477 7.70 -13.03 18.77
C VAL A 477 6.82 -13.94 19.63
N PRO A 478 5.55 -14.21 19.27
CA PRO A 478 4.75 -15.27 19.89
C PRO A 478 5.49 -16.62 19.90
N LEU A 479 6.11 -17.00 18.77
CA LEU A 479 6.83 -18.26 18.64
C LEU A 479 8.01 -18.35 19.62
N VAL A 480 8.85 -17.31 19.68
CA VAL A 480 9.98 -17.25 20.63
C VAL A 480 9.49 -17.31 22.08
N THR A 481 8.39 -16.62 22.39
CA THR A 481 7.79 -16.62 23.73
C THR A 481 7.34 -18.02 24.15
N VAL A 482 6.66 -18.76 23.27
CA VAL A 482 6.22 -20.13 23.53
C VAL A 482 7.43 -21.04 23.79
N TRP A 483 8.45 -20.99 22.93
CA TRP A 483 9.64 -21.82 23.11
C TRP A 483 10.45 -21.46 24.36
N PHE A 484 10.50 -20.19 24.73
CA PHE A 484 11.09 -19.77 25.99
C PHE A 484 10.36 -20.38 27.19
N ILE A 485 9.02 -20.38 27.19
CA ILE A 485 8.21 -21.01 28.25
C ILE A 485 8.47 -22.52 28.31
N ILE A 486 8.55 -23.19 27.16
CA ILE A 486 8.86 -24.63 27.08
C ILE A 486 10.24 -24.94 27.67
N ILE A 487 11.26 -24.15 27.32
CA ILE A 487 12.62 -24.32 27.87
C ILE A 487 12.62 -24.09 29.38
N TYR A 488 11.96 -23.04 29.85
CA TYR A 488 11.84 -22.75 31.27
C TYR A 488 11.15 -23.90 32.01
N ALA A 489 9.99 -24.37 31.53
CA ALA A 489 9.25 -25.47 32.12
C ALA A 489 10.10 -26.75 32.17
N THR A 490 10.72 -27.14 31.06
CA THR A 490 11.54 -28.36 30.96
C THR A 490 12.71 -28.37 31.95
N LEU A 491 13.37 -27.22 32.19
CA LEU A 491 14.53 -27.14 33.08
C LEU A 491 14.16 -26.89 34.56
N ALA A 492 13.02 -26.22 34.80
CA ALA A 492 12.57 -25.85 36.15
C ALA A 492 11.76 -26.96 36.84
N ILE A 493 10.98 -27.74 36.09
CA ILE A 493 10.19 -28.86 36.61
C ILE A 493 11.13 -29.94 37.14
N TRP A 494 10.77 -30.54 38.27
CA TRP A 494 11.61 -31.53 38.94
C TRP A 494 11.76 -32.82 38.10
N PRO A 495 12.97 -33.40 38.02
CA PRO A 495 14.24 -32.93 38.61
C PRO A 495 14.86 -31.77 37.82
N GLN A 496 15.24 -30.70 38.52
CA GLN A 496 15.86 -29.52 37.90
C GLN A 496 17.17 -29.88 37.19
N ILE A 497 17.23 -29.53 35.91
CA ILE A 497 18.33 -29.85 35.01
C ILE A 497 19.32 -28.67 34.99
N VAL A 498 20.36 -28.74 35.83
CA VAL A 498 21.39 -27.69 35.99
C VAL A 498 22.78 -28.32 35.96
N GLN A 499 23.76 -27.61 35.39
CA GLN A 499 25.14 -28.09 35.24
C GLN A 499 25.75 -28.58 36.57
N LYS A 500 25.47 -27.88 37.68
CA LYS A 500 25.94 -28.27 39.02
C LYS A 500 25.39 -29.62 39.49
N LYS A 501 24.14 -29.94 39.16
CA LYS A 501 23.50 -31.23 39.49
C LYS A 501 23.95 -32.35 38.55
N ALA A 502 24.21 -32.04 37.28
CA ALA A 502 24.69 -33.01 36.30
C ALA A 502 26.15 -33.41 36.51
N ASN A 503 27.01 -32.48 36.94
CA ASN A 503 28.42 -32.74 37.21
C ASN A 503 28.66 -33.27 38.65
N GLY A 504 27.70 -33.11 39.55
CA GLY A 504 27.72 -33.74 40.86
C GLY A 504 27.26 -35.19 40.75
N LYS A 505 28.10 -36.15 41.18
CA LYS A 505 27.64 -37.50 41.51
C LYS A 505 26.58 -37.39 42.62
N ILE A 506 25.32 -37.25 42.27
CA ILE A 506 24.21 -37.47 43.19
C ILE A 506 23.38 -38.58 42.58
N ILE A 507 23.63 -39.77 43.14
CA ILE A 507 22.81 -40.96 43.01
C ILE A 507 21.38 -40.54 43.33
N PHE A 508 20.50 -40.62 42.34
CA PHE A 508 19.06 -40.63 42.58
C PHE A 508 18.73 -41.94 43.30
N TYR A 509 18.32 -41.83 44.57
CA TYR A 509 17.42 -42.77 45.23
C TYR A 509 16.14 -42.02 45.56
#